data_AF-A0A9N9X771-F1
#
_entry.id   AF-A0A9N9X771-F1
#
_cell.length_a   1.000
_cell.length_b   1.000
_cell.length_c   1.000
_cell.angle_alpha   90.00
_cell.angle_beta   90.00
_cell.angle_gamma   90.00
#
_symmetry.space_group_name_H-M   'P 1'
#
loop_
_entity.id
_entity.type
_entity.pdbx_description
1 polymer ?
#
loop_
_entity_poly.entity_id
_entity_poly.type
_entity_poly.pdbx_seq_one_letter_code
_entity_poly.pdbx_strand_id
1 'polypeptide(L)'
;MTEGVTKKRDETCTLKKADKNKLDAFEMWVYRRIVKDRLLKQIQQRYLQYFGHIARRTGTMKKLIVEGRVEGKRPRGRSSSRWVDQTKTLINQGLHEAEQLARDREGWRGILKKL
;
A
#
# COMPACT_ATOMS: atom_id res chain seq x y z
N MET A 1 61.93 25.07 -19.12
CA MET A 1 61.66 24.09 -20.19
C MET A 1 62.09 22.74 -19.62
N THR A 2 61.20 21.87 -19.18
CA THR A 2 60.26 21.11 -20.02
C THR A 2 58.93 20.83 -19.30
N GLU A 3 57.86 20.93 -20.08
CA GLU A 3 56.53 20.41 -19.78
C GLU A 3 56.51 18.88 -19.84
N GLY A 4 55.47 18.29 -19.23
CA GLY A 4 54.99 16.94 -19.56
C GLY A 4 54.91 16.03 -18.33
N VAL A 5 53.85 15.29 -18.05
CA VAL A 5 52.63 14.99 -18.80
C VAL A 5 51.57 14.61 -17.76
N THR A 6 50.36 14.97 -18.10
CA THR A 6 49.09 14.69 -17.44
C THR A 6 48.80 13.20 -17.22
N LYS A 7 48.21 12.91 -16.06
CA LYS A 7 47.02 12.06 -15.86
C LYS A 7 46.96 10.73 -16.65
N LYS A 8 47.04 9.62 -15.92
CA LYS A 8 46.04 8.55 -15.93
C LYS A 8 46.22 7.64 -14.71
N ARG A 9 45.36 7.83 -13.70
CA ARG A 9 45.02 6.74 -12.79
C ARG A 9 44.05 5.87 -13.57
N ASP A 10 44.56 4.84 -14.24
CA ASP A 10 43.75 3.82 -14.87
C ASP A 10 43.14 2.95 -13.76
N GLU A 11 42.10 3.47 -13.12
CA GLU A 11 41.18 2.71 -12.29
C GLU A 11 40.32 1.86 -13.24
N THR A 12 40.90 0.80 -13.80
CA THR A 12 40.10 -0.31 -14.32
C THR A 12 39.43 -0.97 -13.11
N CYS A 13 38.24 -0.45 -12.77
CA CYS A 13 37.43 -0.85 -11.64
C CYS A 13 37.10 -2.35 -11.74
N THR A 14 37.89 -3.17 -11.06
CA THR A 14 37.49 -4.54 -10.72
C THR A 14 36.54 -4.43 -9.54
N LEU A 15 35.23 -4.36 -9.83
CA LEU A 15 34.17 -4.43 -8.82
C LEU A 15 34.49 -5.57 -7.85
N LYS A 16 34.83 -5.22 -6.61
CA LYS A 16 35.20 -6.21 -5.60
C LYS A 16 33.97 -7.03 -5.26
N LYS A 17 34.15 -8.29 -4.86
CA LYS A 17 33.05 -9.17 -4.45
C LYS A 17 32.16 -8.53 -3.37
N ALA A 18 32.76 -7.73 -2.48
CA ALA A 18 32.04 -6.95 -1.47
C ALA A 18 31.10 -5.90 -2.08
N ASP A 19 31.49 -5.25 -3.16
CA ASP A 19 30.66 -4.24 -3.84
C ASP A 19 29.53 -4.88 -4.63
N LYS A 20 29.78 -6.04 -5.26
CA LYS A 20 28.73 -6.87 -5.88
C LYS A 20 27.69 -7.33 -4.85
N ASN A 21 28.13 -7.86 -3.70
CA ASN A 21 27.22 -8.27 -2.64
C ASN A 21 26.36 -7.11 -2.09
N LYS A 22 26.89 -5.88 -2.04
CA LYS A 22 26.13 -4.69 -1.65
C LYS A 22 25.08 -4.32 -2.70
N LEU A 23 25.43 -4.43 -3.98
CA LEU A 23 24.49 -4.22 -5.08
C LEU A 23 23.39 -5.29 -5.06
N ASP A 24 23.72 -6.56 -4.91
CA ASP A 24 22.74 -7.65 -4.82
C ASP A 24 21.80 -7.47 -3.62
N ALA A 25 22.34 -7.06 -2.46
CA ALA A 25 21.52 -6.77 -1.27
C ALA A 25 20.57 -5.58 -1.52
N PHE A 26 21.03 -4.56 -2.23
CA PHE A 26 20.21 -3.42 -2.63
C PHE A 26 19.11 -3.83 -3.62
N GLU A 27 19.45 -4.59 -4.67
CA GLU A 27 18.49 -5.13 -5.63
C GLU A 27 17.42 -5.98 -4.94
N MET A 28 17.84 -6.85 -4.02
CA MET A 28 16.94 -7.66 -3.21
C MET A 28 16.03 -6.81 -2.31
N TRP A 29 16.56 -5.73 -1.73
CA TRP A 29 15.77 -4.79 -0.94
C TRP A 29 14.72 -4.08 -1.80
N VAL A 30 15.11 -3.58 -2.97
CA VAL A 30 14.21 -2.94 -3.94
C VAL A 30 13.12 -3.92 -4.39
N TYR A 31 13.50 -5.16 -4.73
CA TYR A 31 12.57 -6.20 -5.15
C TYR A 31 11.52 -6.49 -4.07
N ARG A 32 11.95 -6.69 -2.82
CA ARG A 32 11.03 -6.92 -1.69
C ARG A 32 10.09 -5.74 -1.48
N ARG A 33 10.58 -4.51 -1.65
CA ARG A 33 9.75 -3.30 -1.53
C ARG A 33 8.68 -3.25 -2.62
N ILE A 34 9.06 -3.45 -3.88
CA ILE A 34 8.13 -3.46 -5.02
C ILE A 34 7.06 -4.54 -4.87
N VAL A 35 7.45 -5.76 -4.48
CA VAL A 35 6.49 -6.86 -4.26
C VAL A 35 5.52 -6.52 -3.14
N LYS A 36 6.01 -5.96 -2.03
CA LYS A 36 5.17 -5.53 -0.92
C LYS A 36 4.19 -4.43 -1.33
N ASP A 37 4.65 -3.42 -2.05
CA ASP A 37 3.80 -2.31 -2.51
C ASP A 37 2.71 -2.80 -3.47
N ARG A 38 3.06 -3.69 -4.42
CA ARG A 38 2.10 -4.31 -5.33
C ARG A 38 1.06 -5.12 -4.57
N LEU A 39 1.49 -5.94 -3.61
CA LEU A 39 0.59 -6.78 -2.81
C LEU A 39 -0.35 -5.92 -1.96
N LEU A 40 0.17 -4.87 -1.31
CA LEU A 40 -0.63 -3.94 -0.52
C LEU A 40 -1.70 -3.26 -1.38
N LYS A 41 -1.33 -2.75 -2.56
CA LYS A 41 -2.28 -2.16 -3.50
C LYS A 41 -3.39 -3.14 -3.90
N GLN A 42 -3.04 -4.40 -4.22
CA GLN A 42 -4.03 -5.42 -4.56
C GLN A 42 -4.97 -5.74 -3.40
N ILE A 43 -4.45 -5.84 -2.17
CA ILE A 43 -5.26 -6.08 -0.97
C ILE A 43 -6.24 -4.93 -0.76
N GLN A 44 -5.78 -3.67 -0.87
CA GLN A 44 -6.61 -2.49 -0.70
C GLN A 44 -7.72 -2.40 -1.77
N GLN A 45 -7.40 -2.70 -3.04
CA GLN A 45 -8.40 -2.75 -4.11
C GLN A 45 -9.47 -3.82 -3.87
N ARG A 46 -9.07 -5.05 -3.50
CA ARG A 46 -10.02 -6.14 -3.18
C ARG A 46 -10.89 -5.80 -1.98
N TYR A 47 -10.28 -5.20 -0.96
CA TYR A 47 -10.99 -4.71 0.21
C TYR A 47 -12.09 -3.70 -0.16
N LEU A 48 -11.78 -2.70 -0.99
CA LEU A 48 -12.75 -1.68 -1.42
C LEU A 48 -13.82 -2.25 -2.36
N GLN A 49 -13.47 -3.23 -3.20
CA GLN A 49 -14.46 -3.97 -3.98
C GLN A 49 -15.47 -4.68 -3.08
N TYR A 50 -14.99 -5.37 -2.04
CA TYR A 50 -15.83 -6.07 -1.09
C TYR A 50 -16.68 -5.11 -0.26
N PHE A 51 -16.09 -3.98 0.19
CA PHE A 51 -16.82 -2.92 0.85
C PHE A 51 -17.98 -2.39 -0.02
N GLY A 52 -17.69 -2.08 -1.30
CA GLY A 52 -18.71 -1.60 -2.23
C GLY A 52 -19.80 -2.64 -2.52
N HIS A 53 -19.47 -3.93 -2.50
CA HIS A 53 -20.46 -5.00 -2.58
C HIS A 53 -21.39 -5.00 -1.36
N ILE A 54 -20.84 -4.86 -0.15
CA ILE A 54 -21.65 -4.86 1.08
C ILE A 54 -22.45 -3.57 1.24
N ALA A 55 -21.89 -2.41 0.92
CA ALA A 55 -22.59 -1.12 1.02
C ALA A 55 -23.86 -1.08 0.15
N ARG A 56 -23.85 -1.80 -0.98
CA ARG A 56 -25.02 -1.95 -1.88
C ARG A 56 -26.00 -3.03 -1.44
N ARG A 57 -25.57 -3.98 -0.60
CA ARG A 57 -26.45 -5.05 -0.11
C ARG A 57 -27.19 -4.55 1.13
N THR A 58 -28.51 -4.70 1.13
CA THR A 58 -29.32 -4.57 2.35
C THR A 58 -29.22 -5.88 3.14
N GLY A 59 -28.69 -5.83 4.36
CA GLY A 59 -28.54 -7.03 5.20
C GLY A 59 -27.78 -6.80 6.51
N THR A 60 -27.77 -7.84 7.34
CA THR A 60 -27.13 -7.87 8.68
C THR A 60 -25.65 -7.52 8.67
N MET A 61 -24.93 -7.82 7.57
CA MET A 61 -23.52 -7.51 7.46
C MET A 61 -23.27 -6.00 7.51
N LYS A 62 -24.05 -5.18 6.77
CA LYS A 62 -23.97 -3.72 6.81
C LYS A 62 -24.13 -3.19 8.24
N LYS A 63 -25.10 -3.75 8.96
CA LYS A 63 -25.35 -3.49 10.38
C LYS A 63 -24.10 -3.74 11.22
N LEU A 64 -23.39 -4.85 10.99
CA LEU A 64 -22.17 -5.20 11.70
C LEU A 64 -20.97 -4.25 11.41
N ILE A 65 -20.88 -3.69 10.20
CA ILE A 65 -19.82 -2.72 9.83
C ILE A 65 -20.09 -1.35 10.44
N VAL A 66 -21.34 -0.90 10.34
CA VAL A 66 -21.76 0.44 10.78
C VAL A 66 -21.91 0.48 12.30
N GLU A 67 -22.56 -0.53 12.88
CA GLU A 67 -22.94 -0.60 14.29
C GLU A 67 -21.97 -1.45 15.13
N GLY A 68 -21.10 -2.27 14.53
CA GLY A 68 -20.09 -3.05 15.24
C GLY A 68 -18.95 -2.23 15.85
N ARG A 69 -19.16 -0.92 16.08
CA ARG A 69 -18.33 -0.10 16.95
C ARG A 69 -18.54 -0.56 18.40
N VAL A 70 -17.93 -1.69 18.74
CA VAL A 70 -17.78 -2.06 20.15
C VAL A 70 -16.87 -1.01 20.78
N GLU A 71 -17.45 -0.21 21.67
CA GLU A 71 -16.74 0.76 22.50
C GLU A 71 -15.79 -0.01 23.43
N GLY A 72 -14.55 0.48 23.54
CA GLY A 72 -13.52 -0.15 24.37
C GLY A 72 -12.15 -0.29 23.70
N LYS A 73 -11.13 -0.54 24.54
CA LYS A 73 -9.76 -0.86 24.10
C LYS A 73 -9.69 -2.33 23.67
N ARG A 74 -9.14 -2.58 22.48
CA ARG A 74 -8.90 -3.95 22.00
C ARG A 74 -7.72 -4.60 22.75
N PRO A 75 -7.77 -5.91 23.03
CA PRO A 75 -6.65 -6.61 23.64
C PRO A 75 -5.43 -6.64 22.70
N ARG A 76 -4.24 -6.72 23.30
CA ARG A 76 -2.98 -6.92 22.56
C ARG A 76 -3.07 -8.18 21.69
N GLY A 77 -2.58 -8.11 20.46
CA GLY A 77 -2.57 -9.23 19.50
C GLY A 77 -3.69 -9.20 18.45
N ARG A 78 -4.82 -8.53 18.70
CA ARG A 78 -5.84 -8.30 17.65
C ARG A 78 -5.46 -7.05 16.85
N SER A 79 -5.61 -7.09 15.53
CA SER A 79 -5.37 -5.92 14.67
C SER A 79 -6.14 -4.70 15.19
N SER A 80 -5.43 -3.61 15.41
CA SER A 80 -6.02 -2.38 15.94
C SER A 80 -7.01 -1.75 14.95
N SER A 81 -6.77 -1.91 13.64
CA SER A 81 -7.58 -1.32 12.59
C SER A 81 -9.01 -1.86 12.58
N ARG A 82 -10.00 -0.97 12.75
CA ARG A 82 -11.39 -1.25 12.41
C ARG A 82 -11.57 -1.16 10.90
N TRP A 83 -12.66 -1.75 10.43
CA TRP A 83 -13.07 -1.61 9.06
C TRP A 83 -13.31 -0.12 8.70
N VAL A 84 -13.89 0.63 9.63
CA VAL A 84 -14.04 2.09 9.54
C VAL A 84 -12.70 2.81 9.41
N ASP A 85 -11.70 2.43 10.21
CA ASP A 85 -10.38 3.07 10.21
C ASP A 85 -9.66 2.83 8.87
N GLN A 86 -9.76 1.60 8.33
CA GLN A 86 -9.22 1.26 7.03
C GLN A 86 -9.93 2.02 5.90
N THR A 87 -11.27 2.11 5.91
CA THR A 87 -12.02 2.87 4.90
C THR A 87 -11.68 4.36 4.96
N LYS A 88 -11.56 4.92 6.17
CA LYS A 88 -11.15 6.32 6.35
C LYS A 88 -9.73 6.56 5.83
N THR A 89 -8.81 5.64 6.07
CA THR A 89 -7.42 5.75 5.59
C THR A 89 -7.33 5.65 4.06
N LEU A 90 -8.19 4.85 3.41
CA LEU A 90 -8.13 4.63 1.96
C LEU A 90 -8.90 5.66 1.14
N ILE A 91 -10.04 6.15 1.64
CA ILE A 91 -10.94 7.06 0.90
C ILE A 91 -10.80 8.50 1.38
N ASN A 92 -10.16 8.73 2.55
CA ASN A 92 -10.10 10.03 3.23
C ASN A 92 -11.48 10.64 3.53
N GLN A 93 -12.50 9.79 3.67
CA GLN A 93 -13.88 10.19 3.92
C GLN A 93 -14.49 9.39 5.07
N GLY A 94 -15.62 9.86 5.58
CA GLY A 94 -16.40 9.14 6.58
C GLY A 94 -16.98 7.83 6.05
N LEU A 95 -17.29 6.90 6.94
CA LEU A 95 -17.93 5.62 6.57
C LEU A 95 -19.25 5.85 5.81
N HIS A 96 -20.07 6.79 6.26
CA HIS A 96 -21.38 7.06 5.65
C HIS A 96 -21.24 7.67 4.25
N GLU A 97 -20.29 8.57 4.05
CA GLU A 97 -19.95 9.14 2.72
C GLU A 97 -19.44 8.05 1.79
N ALA A 98 -18.56 7.17 2.27
CA ALA A 98 -18.08 6.02 1.52
C ALA A 98 -19.22 5.07 1.10
N GLU A 99 -20.25 4.88 1.93
CA GLU A 99 -21.43 4.11 1.56
C GLU A 99 -22.25 4.78 0.45
N GLN A 100 -22.44 6.10 0.53
CA GLN A 100 -23.15 6.86 -0.49
C GLN A 100 -22.40 6.79 -1.83
N LEU A 101 -21.08 7.00 -1.81
CA LEU A 101 -20.22 6.84 -2.98
C LEU A 101 -20.24 5.42 -3.54
N ALA A 102 -20.31 4.40 -2.67
CA ALA A 102 -20.37 3.02 -3.10
C ALA A 102 -21.69 2.67 -3.83
N ARG A 103 -22.78 3.41 -3.61
CA ARG A 103 -24.04 3.21 -4.36
C ARG A 103 -23.86 3.50 -5.84
N ASP A 104 -23.10 4.54 -6.17
CA ASP A 104 -22.70 4.81 -7.55
C ASP A 104 -21.64 3.77 -7.98
N ARG A 105 -22.00 2.91 -8.94
CA ARG A 105 -21.08 1.88 -9.44
C ARG A 105 -19.94 2.48 -10.27
N GLU A 106 -20.19 3.54 -11.02
CA GLU A 106 -19.21 4.13 -11.91
C GLU A 106 -18.21 4.98 -11.14
N GLY A 107 -18.70 5.87 -10.27
CA GLY A 107 -17.86 6.62 -9.33
C GLY A 107 -17.01 5.71 -8.45
N TRP A 108 -17.59 4.62 -7.92
CA TRP A 108 -16.84 3.65 -7.11
C TRP A 108 -15.73 2.94 -7.90
N ARG A 109 -15.99 2.56 -9.17
CA ARG A 109 -14.96 2.00 -10.05
C ARG A 109 -13.87 3.02 -10.36
N GLY A 110 -14.21 4.30 -10.46
CA GLY A 110 -13.25 5.39 -10.61
C GLY A 110 -12.29 5.49 -9.42
N ILE A 111 -12.79 5.39 -8.19
CA ILE A 111 -11.97 5.42 -6.96
C ILE A 111 -11.03 4.21 -6.91
N LEU A 112 -11.53 3.01 -7.24
CA LEU A 112 -10.73 1.79 -7.26
C LEU A 112 -9.56 1.83 -8.25
N LYS A 113 -9.73 2.51 -9.39
CA LYS A 113 -8.68 2.68 -10.40
C LYS A 113 -7.63 3.71 -9.99
N LYS A 114 -7.99 4.68 -9.15
CA LYS A 114 -7.09 5.73 -8.64
C LYS A 114 -6.18 5.24 -7.50
N LEU A 115 -6.52 4.11 -6.88
CA LEU A 115 -5.72 3.43 -5.85
C LEU A 115 -4.62 2.58 -6.49
#